data_AF-A0A4R8DH85-F1
#
_entry.id   AF-A0A4R8DH85-F1
#
_cell.length_a   1.000
_cell.length_b   1.000
_cell.length_c   1.000
_cell.angle_alpha   90.00
_cell.angle_beta   90.00
_cell.angle_gamma   90.00
#
_symmetry.space_group_name_H-M   'P 1'
#
loop_
_entity.id
_entity.type
_entity.pdbx_description
1 polymer ?
#
loop_
_entity_poly.entity_id
_entity_poly.type
_entity_poly.pdbx_seq_one_letter_code
_entity_poly.pdbx_strand_id
1 'polypeptide(L)'
;MGRKKTPEDKELKHRLYTRVNDRKYAELRAILDTNPQKDMSALLRDILHDRRVKVFTHDQTLDNLMEELALLRTELKAIGVNINQITHKFNTYPETTKKALYAKIAFEEYQAIDAKVNTLLVIIEKLAKKWLSA
;
A
#
# COMPACT_ATOMS: atom_id res chain seq x y z
N MET A 1 27.58 -15.92 12.00
CA MET A 1 27.65 -14.45 12.16
C MET A 1 27.53 -14.15 13.66
N GLY A 2 28.65 -13.83 14.33
CA GLY A 2 28.67 -13.55 15.76
C GLY A 2 28.00 -12.22 16.08
N ARG A 3 27.12 -12.21 17.09
CA ARG A 3 26.42 -11.01 17.54
C ARG A 3 27.45 -9.96 18.00
N LYS A 4 27.48 -8.79 17.37
CA LYS A 4 28.33 -7.65 17.81
C LYS A 4 28.07 -7.38 19.29
N LYS A 5 29.13 -7.31 20.09
CA LYS A 5 29.07 -7.04 21.53
C LYS A 5 28.43 -5.66 21.73
N THR A 6 27.28 -5.61 22.40
CA THR A 6 26.63 -4.35 22.76
C THR A 6 27.56 -3.59 23.72
N PRO A 7 27.75 -2.27 23.57
CA PRO A 7 28.58 -1.49 24.49
C PRO A 7 28.10 -1.66 25.95
N GLU A 8 29.04 -1.72 26.91
CA GLU A 8 28.77 -2.05 28.32
C GLU A 8 27.70 -1.15 28.99
N ASP A 9 27.61 0.11 28.57
CA ASP A 9 26.59 1.07 29.06
C ASP A 9 25.16 0.77 28.61
N LYS A 10 24.97 -0.06 27.58
CA LYS A 10 23.64 -0.42 27.02
C LYS A 10 23.25 -1.86 27.33
N GLU A 11 24.03 -2.56 28.15
CA GLU A 11 23.77 -3.94 28.52
C GLU A 11 22.65 -4.03 29.58
N LEU A 12 21.68 -4.91 29.33
CA LEU A 12 20.52 -5.10 30.21
C LEU A 12 20.92 -5.99 31.39
N LYS A 13 21.55 -5.40 32.43
CA LYS A 13 22.12 -6.13 33.56
C LYS A 13 21.11 -6.44 34.68
N HIS A 14 20.06 -5.64 34.82
CA HIS A 14 19.10 -5.75 35.93
C HIS A 14 17.68 -6.08 35.43
N ARG A 15 17.01 -7.03 36.10
CA ARG A 15 15.61 -7.39 35.83
C ARG A 15 14.69 -6.74 36.84
N LEU A 16 13.71 -5.99 36.36
CA LEU A 16 12.68 -5.35 37.16
C LEU A 16 11.39 -6.15 37.07
N TYR A 17 10.73 -6.37 38.22
CA TYR A 17 9.39 -6.94 38.30
C TYR A 17 8.48 -5.93 38.99
N THR A 18 7.39 -5.56 38.35
CA THR A 18 6.41 -4.64 38.94
C THR A 18 5.00 -5.14 38.65
N ARG A 19 4.09 -4.89 39.59
CA ARG A 19 2.66 -5.16 39.41
C ARG A 19 1.98 -3.88 38.95
N VAL A 20 1.13 -4.00 37.94
CA VAL A 20 0.30 -2.91 37.44
C VAL A 20 -1.17 -3.24 37.67
N ASN A 21 -2.01 -2.22 37.76
CA ASN A 21 -3.45 -2.42 37.81
C ASN A 21 -4.01 -2.78 36.42
N ASP A 22 -5.24 -3.29 36.37
CA ASP A 22 -5.86 -3.74 35.12
C ASP A 22 -6.03 -2.62 34.10
N ARG A 23 -6.36 -1.41 34.57
CA ARG A 23 -6.46 -0.22 33.72
C ARG A 23 -5.15 0.06 33.00
N LYS A 24 -4.03 0.08 33.72
CA LYS A 24 -2.71 0.37 33.15
C LYS A 24 -2.21 -0.76 32.26
N TYR A 25 -2.56 -2.00 32.61
CA TYR A 25 -2.29 -3.15 31.76
C TYR A 25 -3.02 -3.04 30.40
N ALA A 26 -4.29 -2.64 30.41
CA ALA A 26 -5.06 -2.40 29.18
C ALA A 26 -4.48 -1.24 28.34
N GLU A 27 -4.09 -0.13 28.98
CA GLU A 27 -3.41 0.99 28.30
C GLU A 27 -2.12 0.55 27.61
N LEU A 28 -1.25 -0.21 28.31
CA LEU A 28 0.01 -0.72 27.75
C LEU A 28 -0.23 -1.70 26.60
N ARG A 29 -1.28 -2.52 26.70
CA ARG A 29 -1.65 -3.48 25.66
C ARG A 29 -2.15 -2.78 24.40
N ALA A 30 -2.97 -1.73 24.53
CA ALA A 30 -3.40 -0.94 23.38
C ALA A 30 -2.21 -0.29 22.62
N ILE A 31 -1.21 0.21 23.36
CA ILE A 31 0.02 0.75 22.74
C ILE A 31 0.82 -0.36 22.04
N LEU A 32 0.86 -1.56 22.63
CA LEU A 32 1.54 -2.73 22.05
C LEU A 32 0.86 -3.20 20.76
N ASP A 33 -0.47 -3.25 20.74
CA ASP A 33 -1.25 -3.67 19.56
C ASP A 33 -1.05 -2.71 18.38
N THR A 34 -0.78 -1.43 18.67
CA THR A 34 -0.46 -0.42 17.64
C THR A 34 1.02 -0.46 17.20
N ASN A 35 1.85 -1.29 17.83
CA ASN A 35 3.25 -1.49 17.46
C ASN A 35 3.60 -2.99 17.42
N PRO A 36 3.29 -3.68 16.31
CA PRO A 36 3.48 -5.13 16.18
C PRO A 36 4.94 -5.60 16.22
N GLN A 37 5.92 -4.68 16.23
CA GLN A 37 7.35 -5.02 16.28
C GLN A 37 7.92 -5.05 17.71
N LYS A 38 7.13 -4.77 18.74
CA LYS A 38 7.62 -4.67 20.13
C LYS A 38 6.93 -5.67 21.05
N ASP A 39 7.72 -6.24 21.95
CA ASP A 39 7.21 -6.98 23.11
C ASP A 39 6.94 -6.03 24.28
N MET A 40 6.08 -6.44 25.23
CA MET A 40 5.77 -5.66 26.45
C MET A 40 7.04 -5.21 27.20
N SER A 41 8.05 -6.07 27.27
CA SER A 41 9.35 -5.74 27.88
C SER A 41 10.11 -4.66 27.10
N ALA A 42 10.00 -4.63 25.77
CA ALA A 42 10.62 -3.60 24.94
C ALA A 42 9.90 -2.26 25.09
N LEU A 43 8.57 -2.27 25.12
CA LEU A 43 7.75 -1.08 25.36
C LEU A 43 8.07 -0.46 26.73
N LEU A 44 8.08 -1.27 27.79
CA LEU A 44 8.40 -0.78 29.14
C LEU A 44 9.81 -0.21 29.25
N ARG A 45 10.81 -0.84 28.59
CA ARG A 45 12.17 -0.28 28.55
C ARG A 45 12.23 1.06 27.83
N ASP A 46 11.49 1.22 26.74
CA ASP A 46 11.45 2.49 26.03
C ASP A 46 10.80 3.58 26.89
N ILE A 47 9.72 3.26 27.62
CA ILE A 47 9.09 4.18 28.57
C ILE A 47 10.05 4.53 29.72
N LEU A 48 10.71 3.54 30.32
CA LEU A 48 11.65 3.76 31.45
C LEU A 48 12.91 4.55 31.07
N HIS A 49 13.28 4.56 29.79
CA HIS A 49 14.45 5.28 29.28
C HIS A 49 14.06 6.54 28.47
N ASP A 50 12.82 7.03 28.61
CA ASP A 50 12.27 8.19 27.88
C ASP A 50 12.54 8.14 26.37
N ARG A 51 12.53 6.93 25.80
CA ARG A 51 12.73 6.71 24.37
C ARG A 51 11.39 6.90 23.66
N ARG A 52 11.45 7.50 22.48
CA ARG A 52 10.28 7.71 21.62
C ARG A 52 9.60 6.37 21.31
N VAL A 53 8.39 6.17 21.82
CA VAL A 53 7.51 5.08 21.40
C VAL A 53 6.90 5.48 20.06
N LYS A 54 7.44 4.95 18.96
CA LYS A 54 6.83 5.09 17.64
C LYS A 54 5.53 4.29 17.61
N VAL A 55 4.42 4.96 17.39
CA VAL A 55 3.11 4.34 17.19
C VAL A 55 2.85 4.32 15.69
N PHE A 56 2.53 3.16 15.13
CA PHE A 56 2.20 3.04 13.71
C PHE A 56 0.69 2.99 13.57
N THR A 57 0.09 4.12 13.21
CA THR A 57 -1.32 4.16 12.85
C THR A 57 -1.46 3.71 11.40
N HIS A 58 -1.96 2.48 11.20
CA HIS A 58 -2.30 1.97 9.88
C HIS A 58 -3.70 2.45 9.49
N ASP A 59 -3.78 3.29 8.47
CA ASP A 59 -5.06 3.81 7.99
C ASP A 59 -5.68 2.83 6.98
N GLN A 60 -6.61 2.01 7.48
CA GLN A 60 -7.36 1.03 6.68
C GLN A 60 -8.10 1.65 5.49
N THR A 61 -8.42 2.95 5.55
CA THR A 61 -9.14 3.60 4.44
C THR A 61 -8.23 3.90 3.23
N LEU A 62 -6.90 3.89 3.40
CA LEU A 62 -5.95 3.94 2.28
C LEU A 62 -5.76 2.56 1.62
N ASP A 63 -5.95 1.47 2.35
CA ASP A 63 -5.79 0.11 1.80
C ASP A 63 -6.82 -0.19 0.71
N ASN A 64 -8.10 0.04 1.00
CA ASN A 64 -9.19 -0.18 0.05
C ASN A 64 -8.97 0.63 -1.24
N LEU A 65 -8.48 1.86 -1.09
CA LEU A 65 -8.21 2.73 -2.22
C LEU A 65 -7.01 2.22 -3.05
N MET A 66 -5.96 1.71 -2.38
CA MET A 66 -4.84 1.09 -3.07
C MET A 66 -5.22 -0.20 -3.80
N GLU A 67 -6.16 -0.98 -3.26
CA GLU A 67 -6.71 -2.16 -3.92
C GLU A 67 -7.48 -1.77 -5.20
N GLU A 68 -8.38 -0.78 -5.13
CA GLU A 68 -9.10 -0.26 -6.30
C GLU A 68 -8.14 0.25 -7.39
N LEU A 69 -7.09 0.99 -7.01
CA LEU A 69 -6.07 1.46 -7.95
C LEU A 69 -5.26 0.32 -8.58
N ALA A 70 -4.93 -0.72 -7.80
CA ALA A 70 -4.20 -1.87 -8.30
C ALA A 70 -5.02 -2.64 -9.35
N LEU A 71 -6.32 -2.84 -9.10
CA LEU A 71 -7.25 -3.46 -10.05
C LEU A 71 -7.34 -2.63 -11.34
N LEU A 72 -7.55 -1.32 -11.23
CA LEU A 72 -7.68 -0.44 -12.38
C LEU A 72 -6.38 -0.41 -13.22
N ARG A 73 -5.21 -0.44 -12.56
CA ARG A 73 -3.91 -0.56 -13.25
C ARG A 73 -3.81 -1.87 -14.04
N THR A 74 -4.28 -2.99 -13.49
CA THR A 74 -4.25 -4.28 -14.20
C THR A 74 -5.16 -4.29 -15.43
N GLU A 75 -6.34 -3.70 -15.32
CA GLU A 75 -7.28 -3.58 -16.45
C GLU A 75 -6.72 -2.69 -17.56
N LEU A 76 -6.20 -1.51 -17.22
CA LEU A 76 -5.57 -0.61 -18.21
C LEU A 76 -4.38 -1.27 -18.91
N LYS A 77 -3.57 -2.04 -18.17
CA LYS A 77 -2.47 -2.81 -18.75
C LYS A 77 -2.98 -3.85 -19.76
N ALA A 78 -4.07 -4.55 -19.45
CA ALA A 78 -4.66 -5.52 -20.37
C ALA A 78 -5.16 -4.86 -21.67
N ILE A 79 -5.84 -3.71 -21.55
CA ILE A 79 -6.30 -2.94 -22.72
C ILE A 79 -5.10 -2.48 -23.57
N GLY A 80 -4.05 -1.95 -22.94
CA GLY A 80 -2.83 -1.54 -23.65
C GLY A 80 -2.15 -2.68 -24.39
N VAL A 81 -2.11 -3.88 -23.79
CA VAL A 81 -1.60 -5.10 -24.45
C VAL A 81 -2.46 -5.47 -25.66
N ASN A 82 -3.80 -5.43 -25.54
CA ASN A 82 -4.71 -5.72 -26.64
C ASN A 82 -4.55 -4.73 -27.80
N ILE A 83 -4.48 -3.43 -27.52
CA ILE A 83 -4.24 -2.40 -28.54
C ILE A 83 -2.91 -2.62 -29.24
N ASN A 84 -1.85 -2.97 -28.51
CA ASN A 84 -0.55 -3.25 -29.10
C ASN A 84 -0.61 -4.46 -30.05
N GLN A 85 -1.36 -5.51 -29.67
CA GLN A 85 -1.59 -6.68 -30.53
C GLN A 85 -2.38 -6.33 -31.80
N ILE A 86 -3.43 -5.51 -31.67
CA ILE A 86 -4.23 -5.06 -32.83
C ILE A 86 -3.38 -4.20 -33.76
N THR A 87 -2.55 -3.31 -33.21
CA THR A 87 -1.63 -2.47 -33.96
C THR A 87 -0.59 -3.31 -34.71
N HIS A 88 -0.04 -4.34 -34.06
CA HIS A 88 0.86 -5.29 -34.71
C HIS A 88 0.16 -5.99 -35.87
N LYS A 89 -1.07 -6.51 -35.68
CA LYS A 89 -1.85 -7.17 -36.74
C LYS A 89 -2.18 -6.21 -37.90
N PHE A 90 -2.57 -4.97 -37.60
CA PHE A 90 -2.82 -3.93 -38.59
C PHE A 90 -1.59 -3.66 -39.47
N ASN A 91 -0.39 -3.59 -38.88
CA ASN A 91 0.85 -3.37 -39.62
C ASN A 91 1.36 -4.61 -40.35
N THR A 92 1.03 -5.81 -39.85
CA THR A 92 1.48 -7.09 -40.42
C THR A 92 0.76 -7.43 -41.73
N TYR A 93 -0.55 -7.16 -41.81
CA TYR A 93 -1.35 -7.54 -42.98
C TYR A 93 -1.44 -6.37 -43.97
N PRO A 94 -0.95 -6.54 -45.22
CA PRO A 94 -0.99 -5.48 -46.23
C PRO A 94 -2.39 -5.29 -46.85
N GLU A 95 -3.29 -6.26 -46.72
CA GLU A 95 -4.62 -6.20 -47.34
C GLU A 95 -5.51 -5.13 -46.71
N THR A 96 -6.08 -4.26 -47.55
CA THR A 96 -6.88 -3.09 -47.14
C THR A 96 -8.11 -3.47 -46.31
N THR A 97 -8.74 -4.60 -46.63
CA THR A 97 -9.89 -5.14 -45.90
C THR A 97 -9.54 -5.59 -44.48
N LYS A 98 -8.39 -6.26 -44.29
CA LYS A 98 -7.90 -6.65 -42.97
C LYS A 98 -7.48 -5.43 -42.13
N LYS A 99 -6.85 -4.44 -42.76
CA LYS A 99 -6.54 -3.16 -42.10
C LYS A 99 -7.79 -2.43 -41.62
N ALA A 100 -8.82 -2.31 -42.45
CA ALA A 100 -10.08 -1.69 -42.06
C ALA A 100 -10.75 -2.43 -40.88
N LEU A 101 -10.70 -3.77 -40.87
CA LEU A 101 -11.19 -4.58 -39.76
C LEU A 101 -10.44 -4.28 -38.45
N TYR A 102 -9.10 -4.34 -38.45
CA TYR A 102 -8.31 -4.08 -37.25
C TYR A 102 -8.41 -2.64 -36.76
N ALA A 103 -8.56 -1.66 -37.67
CA ALA A 103 -8.82 -0.27 -37.29
C ALA A 103 -10.17 -0.13 -36.55
N LYS A 104 -11.21 -0.84 -36.99
CA LYS A 104 -12.51 -0.84 -36.31
C LYS A 104 -12.43 -1.47 -34.91
N ILE A 105 -11.76 -2.62 -34.79
CA ILE A 105 -11.56 -3.28 -33.48
C ILE A 105 -10.73 -2.40 -32.54
N ALA A 106 -9.68 -1.73 -33.05
CA ALA A 106 -8.87 -0.80 -32.27
C ALA A 106 -9.72 0.37 -31.73
N PHE A 107 -10.65 0.89 -32.54
CA PHE A 107 -11.52 1.99 -32.13
C PHE A 107 -12.49 1.59 -31.01
N GLU A 108 -13.03 0.37 -31.06
CA GLU A 108 -13.90 -0.16 -29.98
C GLU A 108 -13.13 -0.31 -28.66
N GLU A 109 -11.91 -0.85 -28.69
CA GLU A 109 -11.03 -0.92 -27.52
C GLU A 109 -10.62 0.47 -26.99
N TYR A 110 -10.42 1.44 -27.91
CA TYR A 110 -10.11 2.82 -27.52
C TYR A 110 -11.29 3.49 -26.80
N GLN A 111 -12.53 3.23 -27.21
CA GLN A 111 -13.71 3.72 -26.49
C GLN A 111 -13.82 3.12 -25.08
N ALA A 112 -13.42 1.85 -24.90
CA ALA A 112 -13.43 1.21 -23.59
C ALA A 112 -12.42 1.85 -22.61
N ILE A 113 -11.34 2.47 -23.11
CA ILE A 113 -10.39 3.23 -22.29
C ILE A 113 -11.06 4.43 -21.63
N ASP A 114 -11.93 5.14 -22.36
CA ASP A 114 -12.49 6.41 -21.90
C ASP A 114 -13.31 6.25 -20.60
N ALA A 115 -14.09 5.16 -20.51
CA ALA A 115 -14.81 4.78 -19.30
C ALA A 115 -13.85 4.48 -18.11
N LYS A 116 -12.72 3.81 -18.37
CA LYS A 116 -11.72 3.49 -17.34
C LYS A 116 -10.95 4.72 -16.89
N VAL A 117 -10.63 5.65 -17.80
CA VAL A 117 -9.99 6.94 -17.48
C VAL A 117 -10.91 7.77 -16.59
N ASN A 118 -12.21 7.86 -16.91
CA ASN A 118 -13.18 8.55 -16.07
C ASN A 118 -13.27 7.93 -14.66
N THR A 119 -13.25 6.60 -14.57
CA THR A 119 -13.23 5.90 -13.27
C THR A 119 -11.96 6.24 -12.46
N LEU A 120 -10.80 6.30 -13.12
CA LEU A 120 -9.52 6.65 -12.51
C LEU A 120 -9.52 8.11 -12.02
N LEU A 121 -10.08 9.05 -12.79
CA LEU A 121 -10.22 10.45 -12.38
C LEU A 121 -11.06 10.58 -11.09
N VAL A 122 -12.16 9.84 -10.97
CA VAL A 122 -12.99 9.81 -9.74
C VAL A 122 -12.19 9.33 -8.53
N ILE A 123 -11.38 8.28 -8.68
CA ILE A 123 -10.53 7.77 -7.59
C ILE A 123 -9.45 8.79 -7.21
N ILE A 124 -8.82 9.44 -8.20
CA ILE A 124 -7.85 10.51 -7.96
C ILE A 124 -8.49 11.69 -7.22
N GLU A 125 -9.72 12.08 -7.57
CA GLU A 125 -10.44 13.14 -6.84
C GLU A 125 -10.73 12.76 -5.39
N LYS A 126 -11.13 11.50 -5.12
CA LYS A 126 -11.31 11.00 -3.75
C LYS A 126 -10.00 11.06 -2.96
N LEU A 127 -8.89 10.66 -3.58
CA LEU A 127 -7.54 10.76 -3.02
C LEU A 127 -7.15 12.21 -2.73
N ALA A 128 -7.35 13.11 -3.68
CA ALA A 128 -7.02 14.52 -3.57
C ALA A 128 -7.81 15.19 -2.44
N LYS A 129 -9.12 14.89 -2.32
CA LYS A 129 -9.96 15.37 -1.21
C LYS A 129 -9.42 14.90 0.13
N LYS A 130 -9.06 13.62 0.24
CA LYS A 130 -8.54 13.05 1.49
C LYS A 130 -7.16 13.61 1.86
N TRP A 131 -6.31 13.85 0.87
CA TRP A 131 -4.98 14.45 1.05
C TRP A 131 -5.07 15.94 1.45
N LEU A 132 -5.98 16.70 0.85
CA LEU A 132 -6.20 18.13 1.17
C LEU A 132 -6.96 18.35 2.50
N SER A 133 -7.64 17.32 3.02
CA SER A 133 -8.29 17.34 4.32
C SER A 133 -7.38 16.93 5.49
N ALA A 134 -6.10 16.62 5.21
CA ALA A 134 -5.08 16.30 6.21
C ALA A 134 -4.28 17.55 6.63
#